data_AF-A0A969SXD5-F1
#
_entry.id   AF-A0A969SXD5-F1
#
_cell.length_a   1.000
_cell.length_b   1.000
_cell.length_c   1.000
_cell.angle_alpha   90.00
_cell.angle_beta   90.00
_cell.angle_gamma   90.00
#
_symmetry.space_group_name_H-M   'P 1'
#
loop_
_entity.id
_entity.type
_entity.pdbx_description
1 polymer ?
#
loop_
_entity_poly.entity_id
_entity_poly.type
_entity_poly.pdbx_seq_one_letter_code
_entity_poly.pdbx_strand_id
1 'polypeptide(L)'
;MSKEFAVGILAVLGLAMPALGQSSGVVPPDQSVAGQTQAEWSEDWWRYTYSIPAVDNPFLDSTGVNAGINQSGPVFFLGISFSGPDPNNQTANRTIEVNKNKNLFFPLVTSQFDELQLGGLSVEQLRGLNQAIIDTAENLFLEIDGLSIPVLENARQVSDVFSYDLVANSILGNPVALTANQAVSDGFWAMLQPLAPGEYTLRFGGDLNFANLDIEDSLGLEEFEGFLQVAGVVSQDITYQVTSVPEPTSALALLSVAGTVIFAAGRRQTKS
;
A
#
# COMPACT_ATOMS: atom_id res chain seq x y z
N MET A 1 -5.09 -58.01 -43.78
CA MET A 1 -4.53 -58.12 -42.42
C MET A 1 -3.06 -57.77 -42.51
N SER A 2 -2.48 -56.74 -41.91
CA SER A 2 -2.90 -55.54 -41.18
C SER A 2 -1.62 -54.67 -41.24
N LYS A 3 -1.70 -53.43 -41.72
CA LYS A 3 -0.58 -52.49 -41.69
C LYS A 3 -0.61 -51.81 -40.32
N GLU A 4 0.36 -52.08 -39.46
CA GLU A 4 0.52 -51.36 -38.20
C GLU A 4 1.23 -50.02 -38.47
N PHE A 5 0.54 -48.93 -38.19
CA PHE A 5 1.09 -47.57 -38.14
C PHE A 5 1.64 -47.36 -36.72
N ALA A 6 2.96 -47.23 -36.58
CA ALA A 6 3.58 -46.75 -35.35
C ALA A 6 3.52 -45.22 -35.33
N VAL A 7 2.68 -44.65 -34.46
CA VAL A 7 2.65 -43.21 -34.16
C VAL A 7 3.81 -42.90 -33.21
N GLY A 8 4.78 -42.13 -33.69
CA GLY A 8 5.85 -41.57 -32.86
C GLY A 8 5.29 -40.43 -32.00
N ILE A 9 5.27 -40.61 -30.68
CA ILE A 9 4.98 -39.54 -29.72
C ILE A 9 6.22 -38.65 -29.65
N LEU A 10 6.11 -37.43 -30.17
CA LEU A 10 7.09 -36.37 -29.98
C LEU A 10 6.88 -35.80 -28.56
N ALA A 11 7.70 -36.21 -27.60
CA ALA A 11 7.73 -35.58 -26.29
C ALA A 11 8.40 -34.22 -26.41
N VAL A 12 7.62 -33.14 -26.43
CA VAL A 12 8.16 -31.78 -26.29
C VAL A 12 8.53 -31.61 -24.81
N LEU A 13 9.81 -31.87 -24.50
CA LEU A 13 10.42 -31.44 -23.24
C LEU A 13 10.43 -29.91 -23.23
N GLY A 14 9.42 -29.32 -22.59
CA GLY A 14 9.44 -27.92 -22.21
C GLY A 14 10.58 -27.70 -21.22
N LEU A 15 11.75 -27.31 -21.72
CA LEU A 15 12.80 -26.75 -20.88
C LEU A 15 12.25 -25.43 -20.33
N ALA A 16 11.79 -25.46 -19.08
CA ALA A 16 11.64 -24.25 -18.29
C ALA A 16 13.03 -23.63 -18.19
N MET A 17 13.28 -22.58 -18.98
CA MET A 17 14.45 -21.75 -18.79
C MET A 17 14.27 -21.07 -17.42
N PRO A 18 15.23 -21.20 -16.49
CA PRO A 18 15.22 -20.34 -15.32
C PRO A 18 15.29 -18.90 -15.84
N ALA A 19 14.27 -18.10 -15.50
CA ALA A 19 14.29 -16.68 -15.78
C ALA A 19 15.58 -16.11 -15.18
N LEU A 20 16.45 -15.59 -16.05
CA LEU A 20 17.66 -14.89 -15.64
C LEU A 20 17.26 -13.77 -14.69
N GLY A 21 17.92 -13.72 -13.54
CA GLY A 21 17.59 -12.87 -12.41
C GLY A 21 17.17 -11.47 -12.82
N GLN A 22 15.89 -11.17 -12.64
CA GLN A 22 15.43 -9.80 -12.57
C GLN A 22 16.14 -9.17 -11.37
N SER A 23 16.70 -7.97 -11.52
CA SER A 23 16.91 -7.11 -10.34
C SER A 23 15.64 -7.17 -9.52
N SER A 24 15.71 -7.32 -8.20
CA SER A 24 14.55 -7.56 -7.33
C SER A 24 13.42 -6.52 -7.46
N GLY A 25 13.59 -5.48 -8.27
CA GLY A 25 12.65 -4.38 -8.46
C GLY A 25 12.62 -3.45 -7.26
N VAL A 26 13.23 -3.83 -6.14
CA VAL A 26 13.27 -3.06 -4.90
C VAL A 26 14.31 -1.94 -5.02
N VAL A 27 13.89 -0.74 -4.66
CA VAL A 27 14.77 0.41 -4.48
C VAL A 27 15.46 0.29 -3.12
N PRO A 28 16.80 0.41 -3.04
CA PRO A 28 17.52 0.42 -1.77
C PRO A 28 16.90 1.42 -0.77
N PRO A 29 16.72 1.04 0.51
CA PRO A 29 16.02 1.87 1.50
C PRO A 29 16.64 3.26 1.73
N ASP A 30 17.95 3.38 1.54
CA ASP A 30 18.72 4.61 1.66
C ASP A 30 18.71 5.47 0.38
N GLN A 31 18.20 4.94 -0.73
CA GLN A 31 18.11 5.66 -2.00
C GLN A 31 16.86 6.54 -2.05
N SER A 32 17.06 7.83 -2.34
CA SER A 32 15.96 8.76 -2.62
C SER A 32 15.24 8.46 -3.94
N VAL A 33 13.92 8.67 -3.95
CA VAL A 33 13.05 8.56 -5.12
C VAL A 33 12.37 9.89 -5.36
N ALA A 34 12.46 10.40 -6.59
CA ALA A 34 11.91 11.70 -7.00
C ALA A 34 12.27 12.87 -6.05
N GLY A 35 13.49 12.84 -5.49
CA GLY A 35 14.01 13.90 -4.62
C GLY A 35 13.67 13.76 -3.14
N GLN A 36 12.93 12.72 -2.73
CA GLN A 36 12.59 12.45 -1.33
C GLN A 36 13.20 11.13 -0.87
N THR A 37 13.63 11.07 0.39
CA THR A 37 14.00 9.85 1.12
C THR A 37 12.78 8.94 1.31
N GLN A 38 13.00 7.65 1.59
CA GLN A 38 11.88 6.75 1.86
C GLN A 38 11.19 7.03 3.20
N ALA A 39 11.90 7.62 4.18
CA ALA A 39 11.29 8.16 5.39
C ALA A 39 10.29 9.30 5.09
N GLU A 40 10.65 10.26 4.23
CA GLU A 40 9.71 11.31 3.79
C GLU A 40 8.51 10.71 3.03
N TRP A 41 8.73 9.67 2.22
CA TRP A 41 7.62 8.95 1.57
C TRP A 41 6.70 8.23 2.57
N SER A 42 7.21 7.80 3.73
CA SER A 42 6.37 7.23 4.80
C SER A 42 5.44 8.28 5.42
N GLU A 43 5.89 9.53 5.53
CA GLU A 43 5.05 10.64 5.96
C GLU A 43 3.96 10.95 4.94
N ASP A 44 4.32 11.00 3.64
CA ASP A 44 3.37 11.22 2.55
C ASP A 44 2.32 10.11 2.47
N TRP A 45 2.71 8.87 2.77
CA TRP A 45 1.80 7.75 2.86
C TRP A 45 0.79 7.95 3.99
N TRP A 46 1.21 8.41 5.18
CA TRP A 46 0.29 8.71 6.28
C TRP A 46 -0.63 9.89 5.97
N ARG A 47 -0.10 10.96 5.36
CA ARG A 47 -0.91 12.10 4.87
C ARG A 47 -1.96 11.63 3.87
N TYR A 48 -1.59 10.75 2.95
CA TYR A 48 -2.50 10.13 2.00
C TYR A 48 -3.62 9.37 2.73
N THR A 49 -3.26 8.47 3.64
CA THR A 49 -4.20 7.65 4.42
C THR A 49 -5.23 8.48 5.16
N TYR A 50 -4.81 9.58 5.79
CA TYR A 50 -5.67 10.44 6.60
C TYR A 50 -6.46 11.49 5.81
N SER A 51 -6.07 11.74 4.56
CA SER A 51 -6.79 12.66 3.65
C SER A 51 -8.10 12.10 3.08
N ILE A 52 -8.41 10.82 3.32
CA ILE A 52 -9.55 10.13 2.73
C ILE A 52 -10.55 9.70 3.82
N PRO A 53 -11.84 10.09 3.72
CA PRO A 53 -12.87 9.67 4.68
C PRO A 53 -13.00 8.14 4.75
N ALA A 54 -13.31 7.58 5.92
CA ALA A 54 -13.34 6.14 6.16
C ALA A 54 -14.19 5.37 5.13
N VAL A 55 -15.31 5.92 4.68
CA VAL A 55 -16.22 5.28 3.71
C VAL A 55 -15.59 5.03 2.34
N ASP A 56 -14.62 5.85 1.95
CA ASP A 56 -13.92 5.76 0.67
C ASP A 56 -12.45 5.33 0.86
N ASN A 57 -12.06 5.00 2.10
CA ASN A 57 -10.65 4.84 2.44
C ASN A 57 -10.10 3.50 1.88
N PRO A 58 -9.03 3.52 1.07
CA PRO A 58 -8.44 2.30 0.46
C PRO A 58 -8.04 1.23 1.47
N PHE A 59 -7.78 1.62 2.71
CA PHE A 59 -7.33 0.73 3.77
C PHE A 59 -8.47 -0.04 4.45
N LEU A 60 -9.71 0.40 4.23
CA LEU A 60 -10.94 -0.31 4.60
C LEU A 60 -11.61 -0.99 3.41
N ASP A 61 -11.05 -0.82 2.20
CA ASP A 61 -11.48 -1.50 0.99
C ASP A 61 -10.71 -2.80 0.80
N SER A 62 -11.42 -3.93 0.81
CA SER A 62 -10.83 -5.25 0.59
C SER A 62 -10.64 -5.59 -0.89
N THR A 63 -11.16 -4.78 -1.82
CA THR A 63 -11.22 -5.06 -3.27
C THR A 63 -10.23 -4.27 -4.11
N GLY A 64 -9.79 -3.09 -3.66
CA GLY A 64 -8.87 -2.22 -4.39
C GLY A 64 -9.53 -1.18 -5.30
N VAL A 65 -10.87 -1.16 -5.39
CA VAL A 65 -11.64 -0.17 -6.16
C VAL A 65 -11.31 1.26 -5.73
N ASN A 66 -11.01 1.48 -4.46
CA ASN A 66 -10.70 2.80 -3.91
C ASN A 66 -9.21 3.15 -3.94
N ALA A 67 -8.33 2.23 -4.37
CA ALA A 67 -6.88 2.41 -4.29
C ALA A 67 -6.33 3.62 -5.05
N GLY A 68 -7.03 4.09 -6.09
CA GLY A 68 -6.64 5.25 -6.88
C GLY A 68 -7.14 6.61 -6.36
N ILE A 69 -8.00 6.63 -5.33
CA ILE A 69 -8.55 7.88 -4.79
C ILE A 69 -7.40 8.74 -4.26
N ASN A 70 -7.31 10.00 -4.67
CA ASN A 70 -6.28 10.95 -4.25
C ASN A 70 -4.82 10.52 -4.50
N GLN A 71 -4.57 9.50 -5.34
CA GLN A 71 -3.22 9.12 -5.77
C GLN A 71 -2.73 10.01 -6.91
N SER A 72 -1.55 10.62 -6.76
CA SER A 72 -0.94 11.47 -7.80
C SER A 72 0.58 11.47 -7.72
N GLY A 73 1.26 12.07 -8.70
CA GLY A 73 2.72 12.20 -8.66
C GLY A 73 3.50 10.94 -9.07
N PRO A 74 4.80 10.85 -8.72
CA PRO A 74 5.71 9.81 -9.20
C PRO A 74 5.62 8.48 -8.43
N VAL A 75 4.95 8.47 -7.28
CA VAL A 75 4.77 7.30 -6.42
C VAL A 75 3.29 6.94 -6.37
N PHE A 76 2.99 5.65 -6.28
CA PHE A 76 1.67 5.11 -5.98
C PHE A 76 1.74 4.39 -4.64
N PHE A 77 0.88 4.76 -3.68
CA PHE A 77 0.88 4.10 -2.38
C PHE A 77 0.02 2.84 -2.40
N LEU A 78 0.57 1.72 -1.94
CA LEU A 78 -0.21 0.54 -1.60
C LEU A 78 -0.43 0.51 -0.10
N GLY A 79 -1.63 0.10 0.29
CA GLY A 79 -2.01 0.05 1.70
C GLY A 79 -1.93 -1.34 2.31
N ILE A 80 -1.72 -1.39 3.62
CA ILE A 80 -2.06 -2.53 4.49
C ILE A 80 -3.58 -2.60 4.72
N SER A 81 -4.09 -3.51 5.55
CA SER A 81 -5.53 -3.58 5.85
C SER A 81 -5.84 -3.25 7.31
N PHE A 82 -6.75 -2.30 7.51
CA PHE A 82 -7.41 -2.05 8.81
C PHE A 82 -8.82 -2.67 8.86
N SER A 83 -9.22 -3.37 7.79
CA SER A 83 -10.49 -4.09 7.71
C SER A 83 -10.26 -5.60 7.70
N GLY A 84 -10.94 -6.31 8.59
CA GLY A 84 -10.86 -7.76 8.67
C GLY A 84 -11.87 -8.29 9.69
N PRO A 85 -12.37 -9.53 9.53
CA PRO A 85 -13.22 -10.15 10.54
C PRO A 85 -12.44 -10.54 11.81
N ASP A 86 -11.12 -10.66 11.69
CA ASP A 86 -10.20 -10.98 12.77
C ASP A 86 -9.28 -9.78 13.00
N PRO A 87 -9.40 -9.05 14.14
CA PRO A 87 -8.59 -7.86 14.41
C PRO A 87 -7.09 -8.17 14.53
N ASN A 88 -6.72 -9.44 14.71
CA ASN A 88 -5.34 -9.90 14.86
C ASN A 88 -4.78 -10.50 13.58
N ASN A 89 -5.60 -10.71 12.55
CA ASN A 89 -5.15 -11.27 11.27
C ASN A 89 -5.82 -10.54 10.10
N GLN A 90 -5.12 -9.52 9.63
CA GLN A 90 -5.59 -8.60 8.62
C GLN A 90 -5.16 -9.08 7.24
N THR A 91 -6.15 -9.47 6.43
CA THR A 91 -5.93 -9.93 5.06
C THR A 91 -6.75 -9.12 4.06
N ALA A 92 -6.21 -8.92 2.87
CA ALA A 92 -6.92 -8.29 1.76
C ALA A 92 -6.43 -8.82 0.40
N ASN A 93 -7.34 -8.93 -0.56
CA ASN A 93 -7.06 -9.33 -1.94
C ASN A 93 -7.56 -8.24 -2.87
N ARG A 94 -6.67 -7.32 -3.24
CA ARG A 94 -7.02 -6.11 -4.00
C ARG A 94 -6.63 -6.24 -5.45
N THR A 95 -7.41 -5.67 -6.36
CA THR A 95 -7.07 -5.56 -7.78
C THR A 95 -7.00 -4.10 -8.16
N ILE A 96 -5.88 -3.68 -8.74
CA ILE A 96 -5.62 -2.28 -9.06
C ILE A 96 -4.98 -2.13 -10.43
N GLU A 97 -5.15 -0.95 -11.03
CA GLU A 97 -4.43 -0.52 -12.22
C GLU A 97 -3.46 0.61 -11.84
N VAL A 98 -2.20 0.50 -12.25
CA VAL A 98 -1.17 1.52 -11.99
C VAL A 98 -0.46 1.88 -13.28
N ASN A 99 -0.22 3.17 -13.52
CA ASN A 99 0.59 3.58 -14.67
C ASN A 99 2.05 3.12 -14.50
N LYS A 100 2.64 2.60 -15.57
CA LYS A 100 3.99 2.02 -15.65
C LYS A 100 5.17 2.91 -15.22
N ASN A 101 4.93 4.20 -14.96
CA ASN A 101 5.97 5.16 -14.60
C ASN A 101 5.98 5.50 -13.11
N LYS A 102 5.14 4.85 -12.31
CA LYS A 102 5.04 5.10 -10.87
C LYS A 102 5.83 4.07 -10.09
N ASN A 103 6.67 4.53 -9.18
CA ASN A 103 7.20 3.69 -8.11
C ASN A 103 6.05 3.24 -7.20
N LEU A 104 6.13 2.04 -6.64
CA LEU A 104 5.14 1.56 -5.67
C LEU A 104 5.75 1.65 -4.28
N PHE A 105 5.06 2.26 -3.32
CA PHE A 105 5.55 2.41 -1.95
C PHE A 105 4.52 1.95 -0.93
N PHE A 106 4.93 1.12 0.03
CA PHE A 106 4.03 0.52 1.00
C PHE A 106 4.75 -0.01 2.24
N PRO A 107 4.07 -0.06 3.39
CA PRO A 107 4.61 -0.68 4.59
C PRO A 107 4.40 -2.19 4.53
N LEU A 108 5.36 -2.93 5.09
CA LEU A 108 5.19 -4.32 5.50
C LEU A 108 4.45 -4.35 6.85
N VAL A 109 4.95 -3.53 7.78
CA VAL A 109 4.31 -3.16 9.05
C VAL A 109 4.68 -1.71 9.36
N THR A 110 3.82 -0.97 10.04
CA THR A 110 4.08 0.41 10.44
C THR A 110 3.22 0.83 11.63
N SER A 111 3.68 1.85 12.35
CA SER A 111 2.98 2.55 13.40
C SER A 111 3.13 4.05 13.20
N GLN A 112 2.11 4.82 13.58
CA GLN A 112 2.16 6.26 13.68
C GLN A 112 1.33 6.71 14.87
N PHE A 113 1.88 7.67 15.61
CA PHE A 113 1.14 8.38 16.66
C PHE A 113 1.37 9.89 16.54
N ASP A 114 0.44 10.68 17.06
CA ASP A 114 0.49 12.14 17.07
C ASP A 114 0.06 12.75 18.41
N GLU A 115 0.18 14.08 18.50
CA GLU A 115 -0.10 14.84 19.72
C GLU A 115 -1.59 15.00 20.05
N LEU A 116 -2.51 14.60 19.16
CA LEU A 116 -3.95 14.63 19.45
C LEU A 116 -4.41 13.35 20.14
N GLN A 117 -3.62 12.29 20.05
CA GLN A 117 -3.91 10.98 20.64
C GLN A 117 -3.46 10.91 22.11
N LEU A 118 -4.04 9.97 22.85
CA LEU A 118 -3.63 9.60 24.22
C LEU A 118 -3.52 10.77 25.22
N GLY A 119 -4.29 11.85 25.01
CA GLY A 119 -4.32 13.00 25.91
C GLY A 119 -3.19 14.01 25.73
N GLY A 120 -2.40 13.90 24.65
CA GLY A 120 -1.33 14.84 24.32
C GLY A 120 0.06 14.28 24.61
N LEU A 121 0.61 13.55 23.64
CA LEU A 121 1.98 13.04 23.72
C LEU A 121 3.02 14.08 23.30
N SER A 122 4.18 14.06 23.98
CA SER A 122 5.36 14.81 23.54
C SER A 122 6.03 14.11 22.35
N VAL A 123 6.82 14.85 21.56
CA VAL A 123 7.62 14.25 20.46
C VAL A 123 8.53 13.11 20.96
N GLU A 124 9.07 13.21 22.17
CA GLU A 124 9.91 12.16 22.76
C GLU A 124 9.09 10.88 23.00
N GLN A 125 7.89 11.01 23.58
CA GLN A 125 6.96 9.89 23.76
C GLN A 125 6.51 9.31 22.43
N LEU A 126 6.22 10.15 21.43
CA LEU A 126 5.86 9.69 20.09
C LEU A 126 6.97 8.86 19.43
N ARG A 127 8.23 9.29 19.54
CA ARG A 127 9.37 8.53 19.01
C ARG A 127 9.54 7.21 19.74
N GLY A 128 9.56 7.23 21.08
CA GLY A 128 9.76 6.04 21.88
C GLY A 128 8.64 5.01 21.71
N LEU A 129 7.38 5.45 21.68
CA LEU A 129 6.23 4.58 21.46
C LEU A 129 6.27 3.89 20.09
N ASN A 130 6.46 4.66 19.01
CA ASN A 130 6.53 4.07 17.66
C ASN A 130 7.73 3.13 17.51
N GLN A 131 8.88 3.50 18.10
CA GLN A 131 10.05 2.64 18.12
C GLN A 131 9.76 1.31 18.83
N ALA A 132 9.22 1.36 20.05
CA ALA A 132 8.92 0.17 20.86
C ALA A 132 7.94 -0.76 20.14
N ILE A 133 6.91 -0.21 19.48
CA ILE A 133 5.97 -1.01 18.68
C ILE A 133 6.70 -1.70 17.52
N ILE A 134 7.51 -0.98 16.75
CA ILE A 134 8.20 -1.54 15.58
C ILE A 134 9.34 -2.48 15.96
N ASP A 135 9.92 -2.36 17.15
CA ASP A 135 10.88 -3.31 17.69
C ASP A 135 10.26 -4.72 17.90
N THR A 136 8.93 -4.82 17.97
CA THR A 136 8.21 -6.11 18.02
C THR A 136 7.99 -6.76 16.65
N ALA A 137 8.44 -6.13 15.56
CA ALA A 137 8.19 -6.61 14.22
C ALA A 137 8.89 -7.95 13.95
N GLU A 138 8.13 -8.93 13.46
CA GLU A 138 8.65 -10.24 13.09
C GLU A 138 7.98 -10.77 11.81
N ASN A 139 8.56 -11.85 11.26
CA ASN A 139 8.03 -12.54 10.07
C ASN A 139 7.75 -11.63 8.86
N LEU A 140 8.51 -10.55 8.68
CA LEU A 140 8.37 -9.65 7.54
C LEU A 140 8.60 -10.38 6.22
N PHE A 141 7.74 -10.14 5.24
CA PHE A 141 7.86 -10.77 3.93
C PHE A 141 7.42 -9.86 2.78
N LEU A 142 8.03 -10.09 1.62
CA LEU A 142 7.66 -9.50 0.34
C LEU A 142 7.81 -10.57 -0.75
N GLU A 143 6.81 -10.72 -1.59
CA GLU A 143 6.80 -11.63 -2.73
C GLU A 143 6.28 -10.91 -3.97
N ILE A 144 6.92 -11.18 -5.11
CA ILE A 144 6.52 -10.70 -6.43
C ILE A 144 6.38 -11.91 -7.34
N ASP A 145 5.18 -12.16 -7.88
CA ASP A 145 4.85 -13.33 -8.70
C ASP A 145 5.22 -14.66 -8.03
N GLY A 146 5.06 -14.72 -6.71
CA GLY A 146 5.40 -15.87 -5.87
C GLY A 146 6.90 -16.05 -5.60
N LEU A 147 7.76 -15.14 -6.09
CA LEU A 147 9.19 -15.12 -5.76
C LEU A 147 9.41 -14.27 -4.51
N SER A 148 9.88 -14.90 -3.44
CA SER A 148 10.26 -14.18 -2.21
C SER A 148 11.42 -13.24 -2.49
N ILE A 149 11.19 -11.97 -2.19
CA ILE A 149 12.19 -10.92 -2.21
C ILE A 149 12.67 -10.72 -0.78
N PRO A 150 13.97 -10.88 -0.49
CA PRO A 150 14.49 -10.63 0.85
C PRO A 150 14.13 -9.22 1.31
N VAL A 151 13.42 -9.13 2.44
CA VAL A 151 13.23 -7.86 3.13
C VAL A 151 14.61 -7.39 3.58
N LEU A 152 14.97 -6.18 3.20
CA LEU A 152 16.31 -5.65 3.47
C LEU A 152 16.41 -5.31 4.96
N GLU A 153 17.51 -5.71 5.60
CA GLU A 153 17.75 -5.45 7.03
C GLU A 153 17.64 -3.95 7.39
N ASN A 154 17.90 -3.06 6.42
CA ASN A 154 17.81 -1.61 6.55
C ASN A 154 16.51 -0.99 5.99
N ALA A 155 15.45 -1.78 5.78
CA ALA A 155 14.17 -1.30 5.28
C ALA A 155 13.36 -0.47 6.28
N ARG A 156 13.80 -0.37 7.54
CA ARG A 156 13.14 0.43 8.57
C ARG A 156 13.26 1.92 8.26
N GLN A 157 12.12 2.60 8.19
CA GLN A 157 12.03 4.04 7.97
C GLN A 157 11.42 4.70 9.20
N VAL A 158 12.22 5.55 9.85
CA VAL A 158 11.77 6.40 10.96
C VAL A 158 11.59 7.80 10.40
N SER A 159 10.41 8.39 10.56
CA SER A 159 10.14 9.73 10.05
C SER A 159 10.79 10.83 10.90
N ASP A 160 10.89 12.02 10.31
CA ASP A 160 10.99 13.23 11.09
C ASP A 160 9.64 13.55 11.75
N VAL A 161 9.58 14.63 12.53
CA VAL A 161 8.30 15.12 13.03
C VAL A 161 7.56 15.77 11.87
N PHE A 162 6.35 15.31 11.60
CA PHE A 162 5.55 15.82 10.51
C PHE A 162 4.16 16.26 10.95
N SER A 163 3.47 16.97 10.05
CA SER A 163 2.06 17.35 10.22
C SER A 163 1.21 16.73 9.12
N TYR A 164 -0.08 16.58 9.42
CA TYR A 164 -1.06 16.10 8.48
C TYR A 164 -2.47 16.60 8.86
N ASP A 165 -3.35 16.65 7.86
CA ASP A 165 -4.76 16.98 8.06
C ASP A 165 -5.60 15.70 8.11
N LEU A 166 -6.49 15.63 9.10
CA LEU A 166 -7.56 14.63 9.19
C LEU A 166 -8.82 15.21 8.60
N VAL A 167 -9.37 14.53 7.59
CA VAL A 167 -10.72 14.83 7.12
C VAL A 167 -11.76 14.43 8.17
N ALA A 168 -12.95 15.03 8.11
CA ALA A 168 -14.07 14.60 8.95
C ALA A 168 -14.45 13.14 8.62
N ASN A 169 -14.74 12.35 9.66
CA ASN A 169 -14.98 10.91 9.56
C ASN A 169 -13.81 10.18 8.87
N SER A 170 -12.57 10.54 9.21
CA SER A 170 -11.39 9.78 8.75
C SER A 170 -11.40 8.35 9.34
N ILE A 171 -10.41 7.55 8.96
CA ILE A 171 -10.19 6.22 9.52
C ILE A 171 -9.98 6.21 11.04
N LEU A 172 -9.60 7.35 11.64
CA LEU A 172 -9.49 7.49 13.11
C LEU A 172 -10.84 7.81 13.79
N GLY A 173 -11.93 7.95 13.03
CA GLY A 173 -13.29 8.13 13.57
C GLY A 173 -13.60 9.52 14.14
N ASN A 174 -12.75 10.52 13.88
CA ASN A 174 -12.98 11.91 14.30
C ASN A 174 -14.24 12.50 13.63
N PRO A 175 -15.11 13.22 14.37
CA PRO A 175 -16.39 13.72 13.82
C PRO A 175 -16.24 14.96 12.93
N VAL A 176 -15.14 15.70 13.08
CA VAL A 176 -14.85 16.95 12.37
C VAL A 176 -13.41 16.93 11.87
N ALA A 177 -13.09 17.71 10.85
CA ALA A 177 -11.71 17.82 10.37
C ALA A 177 -10.79 18.43 11.44
N LEU A 178 -9.57 17.93 11.53
CA LEU A 178 -8.54 18.31 12.51
C LEU A 178 -7.18 18.40 11.80
N THR A 179 -6.21 19.04 12.45
CA THR A 179 -4.81 19.06 12.01
C THR A 179 -3.94 18.57 13.15
N ALA A 180 -3.16 17.52 12.92
CA ALA A 180 -2.08 17.09 13.78
C ALA A 180 -0.79 17.76 13.31
N ASN A 181 -0.10 18.44 14.22
CA ASN A 181 1.09 19.23 13.97
C ASN A 181 2.37 18.47 14.33
N GLN A 182 2.27 17.43 15.14
CA GLN A 182 3.38 16.63 15.63
C GLN A 182 3.04 15.15 15.57
N ALA A 183 3.34 14.56 14.44
CA ALA A 183 3.26 13.14 14.18
C ALA A 183 4.66 12.55 14.05
N VAL A 184 4.81 11.29 14.48
CA VAL A 184 5.99 10.48 14.19
C VAL A 184 5.50 9.12 13.72
N SER A 185 6.15 8.57 12.70
CA SER A 185 5.95 7.20 12.24
C SER A 185 7.24 6.41 12.26
N ASP A 186 7.10 5.11 12.46
CA ASP A 186 8.15 4.10 12.30
C ASP A 186 7.55 2.90 11.57
N GLY A 187 8.37 2.12 10.87
CA GLY A 187 7.93 0.91 10.21
C GLY A 187 8.97 0.33 9.26
N PHE A 188 8.68 -0.87 8.77
CA PHE A 188 9.44 -1.48 7.68
C PHE A 188 8.70 -1.25 6.37
N TRP A 189 9.38 -0.65 5.40
CA TRP A 189 8.77 -0.21 4.15
C TRP A 189 9.49 -0.79 2.94
N ALA A 190 8.75 -0.92 1.84
CA ALA A 190 9.30 -1.31 0.56
C ALA A 190 8.95 -0.28 -0.50
N MET A 191 9.94 0.02 -1.34
CA MET A 191 9.80 0.83 -2.53
C MET A 191 10.15 -0.03 -3.74
N LEU A 192 9.25 -0.15 -4.71
CA LEU A 192 9.52 -0.81 -5.98
C LEU A 192 9.76 0.23 -7.07
N GLN A 193 10.69 -0.09 -7.96
CA GLN A 193 10.85 0.54 -9.27
C GLN A 193 9.54 0.41 -10.06
N PRO A 194 9.26 1.33 -11.00
CA PRO A 194 8.07 1.22 -11.83
C PRO A 194 8.01 -0.11 -12.56
N LEU A 195 6.87 -0.79 -12.46
CA LEU A 195 6.64 -2.07 -13.11
C LEU A 195 6.45 -1.86 -14.61
N ALA A 196 7.11 -2.70 -15.42
CA ALA A 196 6.82 -2.73 -16.86
C ALA A 196 5.34 -3.06 -17.11
N PRO A 197 4.75 -2.69 -18.27
CA PRO A 197 3.38 -3.05 -18.55
C PRO A 197 3.14 -4.56 -18.49
N GLY A 198 2.12 -4.98 -17.75
CA GLY A 198 1.84 -6.40 -17.49
C GLY A 198 0.99 -6.62 -16.24
N GLU A 199 0.79 -7.88 -15.89
CA GLU A 199 0.08 -8.32 -14.69
C GLU A 199 1.09 -8.84 -13.67
N TYR A 200 0.92 -8.45 -12.40
CA TYR A 200 1.80 -8.84 -11.30
C TYR A 200 0.99 -9.22 -10.08
N THR A 201 1.46 -10.21 -9.32
CA THR A 201 0.95 -10.50 -7.98
C THR A 201 1.97 -10.03 -6.95
N LEU A 202 1.59 -9.07 -6.13
CA LEU A 202 2.38 -8.62 -4.97
C LEU A 202 1.77 -9.19 -3.70
N ARG A 203 2.56 -9.86 -2.87
CA ARG A 203 2.15 -10.32 -1.53
C ARG A 203 3.13 -9.78 -0.50
N PHE A 204 2.65 -9.12 0.54
CA PHE A 204 3.52 -8.51 1.54
C PHE A 204 2.85 -8.38 2.89
N GLY A 205 3.68 -8.22 3.91
CA GLY A 205 3.23 -7.97 5.27
C GLY A 205 4.23 -8.45 6.31
N GLY A 206 3.70 -8.82 7.47
CA GLY A 206 4.46 -9.25 8.62
C GLY A 206 3.64 -9.10 9.90
N ASP A 207 4.29 -9.31 11.04
CA ASP A 207 3.65 -9.35 12.34
C ASP A 207 4.16 -8.22 13.23
N LEU A 208 3.27 -7.68 14.07
CA LEU A 208 3.61 -6.91 15.26
C LEU A 208 3.21 -7.73 16.47
N ASN A 209 4.19 -8.14 17.27
CA ASN A 209 3.96 -8.96 18.46
C ASN A 209 3.85 -8.07 19.71
N PHE A 210 2.67 -7.48 19.90
CA PHE A 210 2.42 -6.58 21.03
C PHE A 210 2.57 -7.27 22.38
N ALA A 211 2.47 -8.61 22.47
CA ALA A 211 2.79 -9.32 23.72
C ALA A 211 4.24 -9.14 24.17
N ASN A 212 5.14 -8.78 23.25
CA ASN A 212 6.55 -8.45 23.51
C ASN A 212 6.82 -6.94 23.53
N LEU A 213 5.77 -6.10 23.49
CA LEU A 213 5.93 -4.64 23.56
C LEU A 213 6.58 -4.27 24.89
N ASP A 214 7.64 -3.47 24.82
CA ASP A 214 8.41 -2.97 25.96
C ASP A 214 8.68 -1.48 25.72
N ILE A 215 7.91 -0.60 26.37
CA ILE A 215 8.08 0.85 26.25
C ILE A 215 8.99 1.32 27.38
N GLU A 216 9.96 2.19 27.09
CA GLU A 216 10.84 2.73 28.13
C GLU A 216 10.03 3.38 29.27
N ASP A 217 10.23 2.90 30.51
CA ASP A 217 9.58 3.41 31.74
C ASP A 217 9.68 4.95 31.87
N SER A 218 10.77 5.54 31.36
CA SER A 218 11.01 6.99 31.38
C SER A 218 9.93 7.80 30.65
N LEU A 219 9.21 7.18 29.71
CA LEU A 219 8.17 7.80 28.90
C LEU A 219 6.81 7.88 29.62
N GLY A 220 6.62 7.12 30.72
CA GLY A 220 5.41 7.14 31.53
C GLY A 220 4.16 6.66 30.78
N LEU A 221 4.30 5.62 29.95
CA LEU A 221 3.24 5.05 29.11
C LEU A 221 2.86 3.62 29.51
N GLU A 222 3.14 3.21 30.75
CA GLU A 222 3.03 1.83 31.22
C GLU A 222 1.58 1.31 31.19
N GLU A 223 0.60 2.18 31.47
CA GLU A 223 -0.83 1.81 31.35
C GLU A 223 -1.22 1.53 29.89
N PHE A 224 -0.67 2.30 28.96
CA PHE A 224 -0.93 2.13 27.53
C PHE A 224 -0.20 0.90 26.97
N GLU A 225 1.02 0.63 27.42
CA GLU A 225 1.75 -0.60 27.12
C GLU A 225 0.91 -1.83 27.47
N GLY A 226 0.43 -1.90 28.71
CA GLY A 226 -0.38 -3.02 29.19
C GLY A 226 -1.69 -3.18 28.40
N PHE A 227 -2.27 -2.07 27.92
CA PHE A 227 -3.44 -2.11 27.04
C PHE A 227 -3.10 -2.73 25.67
N LEU A 228 -1.98 -2.33 25.05
CA LEU A 228 -1.57 -2.85 23.75
C LEU A 228 -1.12 -4.32 23.83
N GLN A 229 -0.44 -4.74 24.90
CA GLN A 229 0.00 -6.12 25.08
C GLN A 229 -1.13 -7.16 25.01
N VAL A 230 -2.36 -6.77 25.37
CA VAL A 230 -3.55 -7.62 25.29
C VAL A 230 -3.92 -7.97 23.84
N ALA A 231 -3.53 -7.15 22.86
CA ALA A 231 -3.77 -7.44 21.44
C ALA A 231 -3.03 -8.71 20.98
N GLY A 232 -1.91 -9.06 21.64
CA GLY A 232 -1.08 -10.21 21.25
C GLY A 232 -0.38 -9.96 19.91
N VAL A 233 -0.45 -10.94 19.00
CA VAL A 233 0.13 -10.80 17.67
C VAL A 233 -0.91 -10.24 16.72
N VAL A 234 -0.54 -9.18 15.99
CA VAL A 234 -1.33 -8.65 14.87
C VAL A 234 -0.55 -8.87 13.58
N SER A 235 -1.14 -9.63 12.66
CA SER A 235 -0.55 -9.99 11.37
C SER A 235 -1.17 -9.19 10.23
N GLN A 236 -0.33 -8.83 9.25
CA GLN A 236 -0.74 -8.32 7.94
C GLN A 236 -0.32 -9.34 6.87
N ASP A 237 -1.26 -9.76 6.03
CA ASP A 237 -0.98 -10.55 4.82
C ASP A 237 -1.82 -10.03 3.66
N ILE A 238 -1.20 -9.19 2.85
CA ILE A 238 -1.89 -8.38 1.85
C ILE A 238 -1.45 -8.81 0.47
N THR A 239 -2.43 -9.13 -0.37
CA THR A 239 -2.22 -9.47 -1.78
C THR A 239 -2.81 -8.39 -2.67
N TYR A 240 -2.00 -7.89 -3.61
CA TYR A 240 -2.44 -7.06 -4.71
C TYR A 240 -2.22 -7.77 -6.05
N GLN A 241 -3.27 -7.82 -6.86
CA GLN A 241 -3.19 -8.05 -8.29
C GLN A 241 -3.03 -6.69 -8.98
N VAL A 242 -1.86 -6.44 -9.53
CA VAL A 242 -1.48 -5.16 -10.12
C VAL A 242 -1.40 -5.29 -11.64
N THR A 243 -2.28 -4.58 -12.33
CA THR A 243 -2.16 -4.36 -13.76
C THR A 243 -1.36 -3.07 -14.00
N SER A 244 -0.13 -3.19 -14.49
CA SER A 244 0.68 -2.05 -14.92
C SER A 244 0.32 -1.67 -16.35
N VAL A 245 -0.18 -0.44 -16.56
CA VAL A 245 -0.61 0.05 -17.87
C VAL A 245 0.33 1.12 -18.44
N PRO A 246 0.46 1.23 -19.77
CA PRO A 246 1.12 2.38 -20.37
C PRO A 246 0.44 3.69 -19.97
N GLU A 247 1.22 4.79 -19.88
CA GLU A 247 0.64 6.12 -19.75
C GLU A 247 -0.42 6.37 -20.85
N PRO A 248 -1.57 6.97 -20.51
CA PRO A 248 -2.54 7.36 -21.51
C PRO A 248 -1.86 8.28 -22.52
N THR A 249 -1.72 7.80 -23.75
CA THR A 249 -1.18 8.61 -24.83
C THR A 249 -2.13 9.79 -24.98
N SER A 250 -1.63 11.01 -24.82
CA SER A 250 -2.42 12.26 -24.72
C SER A 250 -3.37 12.52 -25.90
N ALA A 251 -3.38 11.66 -26.92
CA ALA A 251 -4.24 11.72 -28.09
C ALA A 251 -5.66 11.13 -27.89
N LEU A 252 -5.92 10.29 -26.87
CA LEU A 252 -7.22 9.61 -26.71
C LEU A 252 -8.11 10.15 -25.57
N ALA A 253 -7.56 10.96 -24.65
CA ALA A 253 -8.33 11.53 -23.53
C ALA A 253 -9.32 12.65 -23.92
N LEU A 254 -9.31 13.11 -25.18
CA LEU A 254 -10.21 14.16 -25.68
C LEU A 254 -11.50 13.63 -26.36
N LEU A 255 -11.64 12.32 -26.54
CA LEU A 255 -12.74 11.75 -27.34
C LEU A 255 -13.89 11.11 -26.54
N SER A 256 -13.79 10.98 -25.21
CA SER A 256 -14.87 10.39 -24.39
C SER A 256 -15.90 11.37 -23.85
N VAL A 257 -15.72 12.70 -24.02
CA VAL A 257 -16.68 13.72 -23.51
C VAL A 257 -17.60 14.30 -24.61
N ALA A 258 -17.36 14.02 -25.90
CA ALA A 258 -18.16 14.59 -27.00
C ALA A 258 -19.22 13.63 -27.60
N GLY A 259 -19.53 12.52 -26.93
CA GLY A 259 -20.33 11.42 -27.47
C GLY A 259 -21.77 11.31 -26.95
N THR A 260 -22.45 12.39 -26.57
CA THR A 260 -23.90 12.33 -26.31
C THR A 260 -24.61 13.64 -26.68
N VAL A 261 -24.77 13.90 -27.98
CA VAL A 261 -25.90 14.69 -28.49
C VAL A 261 -26.50 13.91 -29.66
N ILE A 262 -27.40 12.98 -29.33
CA ILE A 262 -28.22 12.26 -30.30
C ILE A 262 -29.37 13.16 -30.73
N PHE A 263 -29.38 13.47 -32.03
CA PHE A 263 -30.52 13.74 -32.92
C PHE A 263 -31.93 13.78 -32.30
N ALA A 264 -32.56 14.96 -32.34
CA ALA A 264 -34.00 15.10 -32.57
C ALA A 264 -34.38 16.53 -32.99
N ALA A 265 -34.46 16.81 -34.29
CA ALA A 265 -35.33 17.87 -34.81
C ALA A 265 -35.73 17.55 -36.25
N GLY A 266 -37.03 17.33 -36.44
CA GLY A 266 -37.63 16.74 -37.62
C GLY A 266 -37.54 17.58 -38.89
N ARG A 267 -37.47 16.86 -40.02
CA ARG A 267 -37.77 17.38 -41.37
C ARG A 267 -39.30 17.47 -41.59
N ARG A 268 -39.69 18.46 -42.40
CA ARG A 268 -40.96 18.73 -43.13
C ARG A 268 -42.00 19.55 -42.34
N GLN A 269 -42.60 20.60 -42.91
CA GLN A 269 -43.10 20.73 -44.29
C GLN A 269 -42.89 22.12 -44.93
N THR A 270 -42.62 22.12 -46.23
CA THR A 270 -43.01 23.17 -47.17
C THR A 270 -44.24 22.69 -47.94
N LYS A 271 -45.30 23.51 -48.03
CA LYS A 271 -46.11 23.70 -49.24
C LYS A 271 -47.24 24.73 -49.06
N SER A 272 -47.31 25.60 -50.08
CA SER A 272 -48.35 26.55 -50.55
C SER A 272 -48.90 27.57 -49.56
#